data_AF-A0AAV6WSY2-F1
#
_entry.id   AF-A0AAV6WSY2-F1
#
_cell.length_a   1.000
_cell.length_b   1.000
_cell.length_c   1.000
_cell.angle_alpha   90.00
_cell.angle_beta   90.00
_cell.angle_gamma   90.00
#
_symmetry.space_group_name_H-M   'P 1'
#
loop_
_entity.id
_entity.type
_entity.pdbx_description
1 polymer ?
#
loop_
_entity_poly.entity_id
_entity_poly.type
_entity_poly.pdbx_seq_one_letter_code
_entity_poly.pdbx_strand_id
1 'polypeptide(L)'
;MTPVCKLPSLPGGRLPDTKSVASGGGSSRITGTLFGYRKGRVSFSIQDNPRTLPTLVVELAMQTLVLQKELSAGMLRIALECEKSPEKEKMNLLHEPVWTMFCNGKKNGYGVKREATEEDLHVMEVLKAVSMGAGVLPPRSEEEGVDGEMAYMRAHFERVVGSKDSESLYMLSPDGHNGPDLSIFFVRI
;
A
#
# COMPACT_ATOMS: atom_id res chain seq x y z
N MET A 1 -24.75 -40.54 -2.78
CA MET A 1 -25.45 -39.25 -2.63
C MET A 1 -24.45 -38.14 -2.89
N THR A 2 -24.31 -37.73 -4.15
CA THR A 2 -23.43 -36.64 -4.61
C THR A 2 -24.34 -35.51 -5.12
N PRO A 3 -24.18 -34.25 -4.69
CA PRO A 3 -25.03 -33.19 -5.19
C PRO A 3 -24.58 -32.78 -6.60
N VAL A 4 -25.52 -32.83 -7.55
CA VAL A 4 -25.38 -32.25 -8.89
C VAL A 4 -26.01 -30.86 -8.84
N CYS A 5 -25.18 -29.82 -8.88
CA CYS A 5 -25.64 -28.45 -9.06
C CYS A 5 -25.89 -28.19 -10.55
N LYS A 6 -27.17 -28.14 -10.95
CA LYS A 6 -27.59 -27.66 -12.28
C LYS A 6 -27.61 -26.13 -12.27
N LEU A 7 -26.79 -25.48 -13.10
CA LEU A 7 -26.95 -24.06 -13.40
C LEU A 7 -27.97 -23.87 -14.55
N PRO A 8 -28.94 -22.95 -14.44
CA PRO A 8 -29.72 -22.51 -15.58
C PRO A 8 -28.93 -21.49 -16.42
N SER A 9 -28.80 -21.77 -17.72
CA SER A 9 -28.29 -20.83 -18.73
C SER A 9 -29.35 -19.79 -19.07
N LEU A 10 -29.08 -18.50 -18.83
CA LEU A 10 -29.90 -17.40 -19.33
C LEU A 10 -29.31 -16.79 -20.61
N PRO A 11 -30.14 -16.51 -21.64
CA PRO A 11 -29.72 -15.90 -22.88
C PRO A 11 -29.65 -14.37 -22.78
N GLY A 12 -28.58 -13.78 -23.33
CA GLY A 12 -28.56 -12.43 -23.89
C GLY A 12 -29.04 -11.28 -22.99
N GLY A 13 -28.16 -10.78 -22.12
CA GLY A 13 -28.32 -9.48 -21.47
C GLY A 13 -27.05 -8.65 -21.66
N ARG A 14 -27.15 -7.54 -22.40
CA ARG A 14 -26.08 -6.55 -22.54
C ARG A 14 -25.69 -6.04 -21.16
N LEU A 15 -24.43 -6.24 -20.78
CA LEU A 15 -23.82 -5.53 -19.66
C LEU A 15 -23.90 -4.02 -19.96
N PRO A 16 -24.29 -3.17 -19.00
CA PRO A 16 -24.04 -1.75 -19.14
C PRO A 16 -22.52 -1.57 -19.05
N ASP A 17 -21.94 -0.96 -20.10
CA ASP A 17 -20.60 -0.40 -20.06
C ASP A 17 -20.49 0.52 -18.85
N THR A 18 -19.94 0.03 -17.74
CA THR A 18 -19.35 0.91 -16.74
C THR A 18 -18.14 1.50 -17.43
N LYS A 19 -18.37 2.64 -18.08
CA LYS A 19 -17.36 3.53 -18.63
C LYS A 19 -16.22 3.55 -17.64
N SER A 20 -15.12 2.88 -17.99
CA SER A 20 -13.81 3.26 -17.52
C SER A 20 -13.74 4.75 -17.76
N VAL A 21 -13.80 5.53 -16.68
CA VAL A 21 -13.49 6.94 -16.76
C VAL A 21 -11.99 6.98 -17.02
N ALA A 22 -11.63 6.77 -18.29
CA ALA A 22 -10.36 7.20 -18.85
C ALA A 22 -10.44 8.73 -18.93
N SER A 23 -10.38 9.38 -17.77
CA SER A 23 -10.24 10.82 -17.67
C SER A 23 -8.75 11.14 -17.68
N GLY A 24 -8.18 11.30 -18.88
CA GLY A 24 -7.17 12.32 -19.22
C GLY A 24 -6.06 12.68 -18.23
N GLY A 25 -5.59 11.77 -17.38
CA GLY A 25 -4.47 11.93 -16.46
C GLY A 25 -4.02 10.53 -16.04
N GLY A 26 -2.70 10.29 -16.03
CA GLY A 26 -2.12 8.94 -15.93
C GLY A 26 -2.39 8.23 -14.60
N SER A 27 -3.61 7.73 -14.39
CA SER A 27 -3.91 6.81 -13.30
C SER A 27 -3.50 5.39 -13.66
N SER A 28 -2.84 4.70 -12.75
CA SER A 28 -2.41 3.32 -12.92
C SER A 28 -2.69 2.52 -11.65
N ARG A 29 -2.92 1.22 -11.79
CA ARG A 29 -3.15 0.34 -10.63
C ARG A 29 -1.83 -0.27 -10.20
N ILE A 30 -1.52 -0.16 -8.91
CA ILE A 30 -0.33 -0.75 -8.29
C ILE A 30 -0.73 -1.64 -7.10
N THR A 31 0.24 -2.34 -6.52
CA THR A 31 0.08 -3.09 -5.27
C THR A 31 0.91 -2.42 -4.17
N GLY A 32 0.26 -2.07 -3.06
CA GLY A 32 0.92 -1.55 -1.88
C GLY A 32 0.83 -2.56 -0.75
N THR A 33 1.95 -2.79 -0.06
CA THR A 33 2.01 -3.63 1.14
C THR A 33 2.59 -2.84 2.30
N LEU A 34 1.81 -2.66 3.36
CA LEU A 34 2.26 -2.13 4.65
C LEU A 34 2.53 -3.30 5.57
N PHE A 35 3.71 -3.39 6.17
CA PHE A 35 4.07 -4.50 7.05
C PHE A 35 5.06 -4.06 8.12
N GLY A 36 5.08 -4.79 9.23
CA GLY A 36 6.03 -4.54 10.30
C GLY A 36 5.75 -5.40 11.53
N TYR A 37 6.78 -5.55 12.34
CA TYR A 37 6.64 -6.17 13.66
C TYR A 37 5.74 -5.33 14.54
N ARG A 38 5.08 -5.97 15.51
CA ARG A 38 4.09 -5.34 16.39
C ARG A 38 4.63 -4.06 17.06
N LYS A 39 5.82 -4.10 17.67
CA LYS A 39 6.49 -2.93 18.26
C LYS A 39 7.48 -2.23 17.33
N GLY A 40 7.57 -2.68 16.08
CA GLY A 40 8.46 -2.14 15.05
C GLY A 40 7.85 -0.96 14.31
N ARG A 41 8.69 -0.32 13.49
CA ARG A 41 8.26 0.66 12.49
C ARG A 41 7.59 -0.03 11.31
N VAL A 42 6.71 0.68 10.64
CA VAL A 42 6.04 0.20 9.43
C VAL A 42 6.95 0.37 8.22
N SER A 43 7.10 -0.69 7.43
CA SER A 43 7.63 -0.64 6.07
C SER A 43 6.48 -0.59 5.07
N PHE A 44 6.54 0.36 4.14
CA PHE A 44 5.62 0.47 3.02
C PHE A 44 6.34 0.10 1.72
N SER A 45 5.87 -0.95 1.06
CA SER A 45 6.40 -1.42 -0.22
C SER A 45 5.41 -1.20 -1.35
N ILE A 46 5.90 -0.72 -2.49
CA ILE A 46 5.15 -0.62 -3.74
C ILE A 46 5.66 -1.67 -4.72
N GLN A 47 4.74 -2.37 -5.39
CA GLN A 47 4.99 -3.28 -6.50
C GLN A 47 4.05 -2.93 -7.66
N ASP A 48 4.49 -3.13 -8.91
CA ASP A 48 3.62 -2.96 -10.07
C ASP A 48 2.44 -3.94 -10.02
N ASN A 49 2.70 -5.18 -9.59
CA ASN A 49 1.66 -6.16 -9.26
C ASN A 49 2.14 -7.09 -8.13
N PRO A 50 1.25 -7.90 -7.52
CA PRO A 50 1.59 -8.69 -6.32
C PRO A 50 2.74 -9.71 -6.50
N ARG A 51 3.16 -9.98 -7.75
CA ARG A 51 4.16 -11.00 -8.11
C ARG A 51 5.49 -10.40 -8.57
N THR A 52 5.64 -9.08 -8.62
CA THR A 52 6.90 -8.42 -9.01
C THR A 52 7.76 -8.10 -7.79
N LEU A 53 9.02 -7.73 -8.00
CA LEU A 53 9.84 -7.18 -6.93
C LEU A 53 9.32 -5.78 -6.50
N PRO A 54 9.62 -5.33 -5.27
CA PRO A 54 9.37 -3.96 -4.85
C PRO A 54 10.06 -2.96 -5.77
N THR A 55 9.34 -1.95 -6.22
CA THR A 55 9.88 -0.79 -6.93
C THR A 55 10.24 0.36 -5.99
N LEU A 56 9.64 0.37 -4.79
CA LEU A 56 9.95 1.31 -3.71
C LEU A 56 9.72 0.63 -2.36
N VAL A 57 10.62 0.87 -1.39
CA VAL A 57 10.42 0.58 0.02
C VAL A 57 10.68 1.84 0.84
N VAL A 58 9.72 2.22 1.67
CA VAL A 58 9.80 3.36 2.59
C VAL A 58 9.58 2.88 4.01
N GLU A 59 10.53 3.14 4.89
CA GLU A 59 10.34 2.97 6.33
C GLU A 59 9.66 4.21 6.91
N LEU A 60 8.51 4.03 7.54
CA LEU A 60 7.69 5.10 8.11
C LEU A 60 8.01 5.27 9.60
N ALA A 61 8.08 6.52 10.07
CA ALA A 61 8.27 6.84 11.50
C ALA A 61 7.05 6.52 12.40
N MET A 62 6.15 5.63 11.97
CA MET A 62 5.01 5.16 12.76
C MET A 62 5.17 3.71 13.15
N GLN A 63 4.75 3.36 14.36
CA GLN A 63 4.73 1.97 14.81
C GLN A 63 3.54 1.22 14.21
N THR A 64 3.70 -0.08 13.99
CA THR A 64 2.66 -0.95 13.43
C THR A 64 1.36 -0.93 14.25
N LEU A 65 1.46 -0.91 15.59
CA LEU A 65 0.28 -0.78 16.45
C LEU A 65 -0.48 0.54 16.25
N VAL A 66 0.23 1.64 15.99
CA VAL A 66 -0.38 2.94 15.72
C VAL A 66 -1.08 2.90 14.36
N LEU A 67 -0.44 2.30 13.34
CA LEU A 67 -1.04 2.10 12.03
C LEU A 67 -2.36 1.33 12.13
N GLN A 68 -2.37 0.19 12.83
CA GLN A 68 -3.56 -0.64 12.99
C GLN A 68 -4.69 0.11 13.70
N LYS A 69 -4.36 0.94 14.70
CA LYS A 69 -5.33 1.79 15.39
C LYS A 69 -5.94 2.83 14.46
N GLU A 70 -5.14 3.54 13.67
CA GLU A 70 -5.63 4.55 12.73
C GLU A 70 -6.47 3.91 11.61
N LEU A 71 -6.07 2.74 11.09
CA LEU A 71 -6.87 1.99 10.13
C LEU A 71 -8.21 1.54 10.74
N SER A 72 -8.21 1.06 11.98
CA SER A 72 -9.44 0.67 12.67
C SER A 72 -10.39 1.85 12.95
N ALA A 73 -9.87 3.07 12.99
CA ALA A 73 -10.69 4.28 13.09
C ALA A 73 -11.40 4.65 11.77
N GLY A 74 -11.07 3.97 10.66
CA GLY A 74 -11.77 4.05 9.38
C GLY A 74 -11.19 5.01 8.35
N MET A 75 -10.27 5.89 8.72
CA MET A 75 -9.64 6.85 7.81
C MET A 75 -8.18 7.10 8.21
N LEU A 76 -7.27 6.88 7.27
CA LEU A 76 -5.85 7.12 7.42
C LEU A 76 -5.28 7.85 6.20
N ARG A 77 -4.74 9.04 6.42
CA ARG A 77 -4.03 9.84 5.42
C ARG A 77 -2.58 9.99 5.81
N ILE A 78 -1.69 9.46 4.98
CA ILE A 78 -0.24 9.61 5.15
C ILE A 78 0.25 10.60 4.09
N ALA A 79 0.90 11.68 4.49
CA ALA A 79 1.60 12.58 3.57
C ALA A 79 3.10 12.50 3.80
N LEU A 80 3.85 12.41 2.71
CA LEU A 80 5.30 12.35 2.65
C LEU A 80 5.77 13.59 1.87
N GLU A 81 6.19 14.61 2.61
CA GLU A 81 6.54 15.92 2.08
C GLU A 81 8.06 16.12 2.02
N CYS A 82 8.56 16.66 0.92
CA CYS A 82 9.96 17.07 0.79
C CYS A 82 10.05 18.48 0.18
N GLU A 83 11.11 19.21 0.49
CA GLU A 83 11.30 20.57 -0.04
C GLU A 83 11.84 20.54 -1.48
N LYS A 84 11.41 21.52 -2.29
CA LYS A 84 11.99 21.80 -3.60
C LYS A 84 13.41 22.31 -3.46
N SER A 85 14.31 21.76 -4.26
CA SER A 85 15.63 22.31 -4.51
C SER A 85 16.02 22.09 -5.97
N PRO A 86 16.95 22.90 -6.54
CA PRO A 86 17.38 22.76 -7.93
C PRO A 86 17.92 21.36 -8.28
N GLU A 87 18.52 20.68 -7.30
CA GLU A 87 19.01 19.29 -7.46
C GLU A 87 17.84 18.30 -7.54
N LYS A 88 16.82 18.49 -6.69
CA LYS A 88 15.63 17.63 -6.60
C LYS A 88 14.66 17.81 -7.75
N GLU A 89 14.67 18.96 -8.44
CA GLU A 89 13.79 19.20 -9.59
C GLU A 89 14.00 18.21 -10.74
N LYS A 90 15.21 17.66 -10.87
CA LYS A 90 15.57 16.65 -11.86
C LYS A 90 15.31 15.23 -11.37
N MET A 91 15.05 15.05 -10.07
CA MET A 91 14.85 13.76 -9.44
C MET A 91 13.37 13.38 -9.48
N ASN A 92 13.08 12.12 -9.79
CA ASN A 92 11.72 11.59 -9.66
C ASN A 92 11.27 11.68 -8.19
N LEU A 93 10.01 12.05 -7.95
CA LEU A 93 9.47 12.21 -6.60
C LEU A 93 9.64 10.96 -5.72
N LEU A 94 9.39 9.77 -6.27
CA LEU A 94 9.57 8.49 -5.56
C LEU A 94 11.05 8.08 -5.41
N HIS A 95 11.98 8.84 -5.99
CA HIS A 95 13.41 8.62 -5.82
C HIS A 95 14.00 9.44 -4.68
N GLU A 96 13.25 10.40 -4.12
CA GLU A 96 13.68 11.16 -2.95
C GLU A 96 14.09 10.22 -1.80
N PRO A 97 15.24 10.47 -1.13
CA PRO A 97 15.71 9.60 -0.04
C PRO A 97 14.89 9.73 1.25
N VAL A 98 14.36 10.93 1.54
CA VAL A 98 13.69 11.23 2.81
C VAL A 98 12.55 12.21 2.61
N TRP A 99 11.44 11.96 3.31
CA TRP A 99 10.31 12.86 3.43
C TRP A 99 9.98 13.14 4.88
N THR A 100 9.46 14.32 5.17
CA THR A 100 8.73 14.58 6.42
C THR A 100 7.38 13.86 6.34
N MET A 101 7.09 13.03 7.33
CA MET A 101 5.86 12.24 7.37
C MET A 101 4.81 12.92 8.24
N PHE A 102 3.61 13.04 7.67
CA PHE A 102 2.41 13.48 8.37
C PHE A 102 1.38 12.36 8.36
N CYS A 103 0.74 12.13 9.50
CA CYS A 103 -0.36 11.20 9.66
C CYS A 103 -1.61 11.98 10.08
N ASN A 104 -2.66 11.97 9.27
CA ASN A 104 -3.90 12.71 9.51
C ASN A 104 -3.65 14.19 9.85
N GLY A 105 -2.70 14.82 9.13
CA GLY A 105 -2.32 16.23 9.29
C GLY A 105 -1.35 16.54 10.44
N LYS A 106 -0.97 15.55 11.25
CA LYS A 106 0.01 15.71 12.33
C LYS A 106 1.39 15.26 11.86
N LYS A 107 2.45 16.01 12.20
CA LYS A 107 3.83 15.62 11.90
C LYS A 107 4.26 14.48 12.83
N ASN A 108 4.69 13.36 12.26
CA ASN A 108 4.98 12.13 12.99
C ASN A 108 6.44 11.64 12.84
N GLY A 109 7.26 12.35 12.07
CA GLY A 109 8.68 12.03 11.88
C GLY A 109 9.05 12.04 10.41
N TYR A 110 9.80 11.03 9.97
CA TYR A 110 10.31 10.92 8.61
C TYR A 110 9.89 9.60 7.96
N GLY A 111 9.62 9.64 6.66
CA GLY A 111 9.63 8.46 5.79
C GLY A 111 11.00 8.38 5.13
N VAL A 112 11.66 7.22 5.23
CA VAL A 112 13.01 7.03 4.69
C VAL A 112 12.96 5.97 3.60
N LYS A 113 13.31 6.36 2.37
CA LYS A 113 13.51 5.39 1.29
C LYS A 113 14.73 4.55 1.60
N ARG A 114 14.61 3.24 1.40
CA ARG A 114 15.71 2.29 1.54
C ARG A 114 15.63 1.22 0.47
N GLU A 115 16.74 0.51 0.27
CA GLU A 115 16.76 -0.71 -0.54
C GLU A 115 15.94 -1.81 0.16
N ALA A 116 15.38 -2.71 -0.66
CA ALA A 116 14.68 -3.89 -0.16
C ALA A 116 15.68 -4.85 0.50
N THR A 117 15.40 -5.22 1.74
CA THR A 117 16.19 -6.19 2.51
C THR A 117 15.73 -7.62 2.19
N GLU A 118 16.50 -8.62 2.63
CA GLU A 118 16.09 -10.02 2.56
C GLU A 118 14.76 -10.29 3.30
N GLU A 119 14.44 -9.47 4.30
CA GLU A 119 13.15 -9.51 4.99
C GLU A 119 12.00 -9.05 4.11
N ASP A 120 12.13 -7.89 3.46
CA ASP A 120 11.07 -7.39 2.59
C ASP A 120 10.82 -8.36 1.44
N LEU A 121 11.89 -8.90 0.83
CA LEU A 121 11.79 -9.84 -0.27
C LEU A 121 11.09 -11.14 0.15
N HIS A 122 11.38 -11.64 1.35
CA HIS A 122 10.69 -12.79 1.91
C HIS A 122 9.20 -12.52 2.14
N VAL A 123 8.85 -11.35 2.71
CA VAL A 123 7.45 -10.93 2.86
C VAL A 123 6.74 -10.91 1.50
N MET A 124 7.40 -10.37 0.46
CA MET A 124 6.84 -10.36 -0.89
C MET A 124 6.63 -11.76 -1.47
N GLU A 125 7.54 -12.70 -1.22
CA GLU A 125 7.41 -14.08 -1.68
C GLU A 125 6.30 -14.83 -0.94
N VAL A 126 6.20 -14.69 0.39
CA VAL A 126 5.12 -15.28 1.18
C VAL A 126 3.76 -14.76 0.74
N LEU A 127 3.67 -13.47 0.42
CA LEU A 127 2.43 -12.82 -0.01
C LEU A 127 2.18 -12.92 -1.53
N LYS A 128 3.00 -13.61 -2.31
CA LYS A 128 2.92 -13.65 -3.78
C LYS A 128 1.56 -14.08 -4.34
N ALA A 129 0.88 -14.99 -3.64
CA ALA A 129 -0.47 -15.45 -4.00
C ALA A 129 -1.60 -14.58 -3.43
N VAL A 130 -1.27 -13.62 -2.56
CA VAL A 130 -2.20 -12.70 -1.92
C VAL A 130 -2.29 -11.43 -2.76
N SER A 131 -3.44 -11.21 -3.39
CA SER A 131 -3.71 -9.97 -4.14
C SER A 131 -4.05 -8.81 -3.21
N MET A 132 -4.91 -9.07 -2.22
CA MET A 132 -5.38 -8.12 -1.22
C MET A 132 -5.68 -8.86 0.08
N GLY A 133 -5.58 -8.17 1.22
CA GLY A 133 -5.92 -8.69 2.54
C GLY A 133 -4.98 -8.17 3.62
N ALA A 134 -5.37 -8.39 4.87
CA ALA A 134 -4.55 -8.10 6.04
C ALA A 134 -4.44 -9.35 6.92
N GLY A 135 -3.34 -9.49 7.64
CA GLY A 135 -3.08 -10.65 8.49
C GLY A 135 -1.78 -10.53 9.26
N VAL A 136 -1.38 -11.64 9.86
CA VAL A 136 -0.07 -11.80 10.52
C VAL A 136 0.69 -12.91 9.83
N LEU A 137 1.98 -12.68 9.58
CA LEU A 137 2.92 -13.69 9.12
C LEU A 137 3.51 -14.39 10.35
N PRO A 138 3.72 -15.72 10.27
CA PRO A 138 4.35 -16.45 11.36
C PRO A 138 5.77 -15.93 11.62
N PRO A 139 6.28 -16.06 12.86
CA PRO A 139 7.66 -15.72 13.18
C PRO A 139 8.64 -16.50 12.29
N ARG A 140 9.80 -15.91 12.00
CA ARG A 140 10.85 -16.58 11.22
C ARG A 140 11.59 -17.64 12.03
N SER A 141 11.62 -17.47 13.35
CA SER A 141 12.20 -18.42 14.30
C SER A 141 11.28 -18.60 15.50
N GLU A 142 11.27 -19.82 16.08
CA GLU A 142 10.44 -20.14 17.26
C GLU A 142 10.87 -19.36 18.52
N GLU A 143 12.06 -18.78 18.51
CA GLU A 143 12.69 -18.07 19.63
C GLU A 143 12.17 -16.64 19.80
N GLU A 144 11.55 -16.05 18.78
CA GLU A 144 11.08 -14.65 18.78
C GLU A 144 9.74 -14.44 19.51
N GLY A 145 9.04 -15.52 19.86
CA GLY A 145 7.76 -15.48 20.56
C GLY A 145 6.72 -14.57 19.88
N VAL A 146 5.78 -14.02 20.65
CA VAL A 146 4.66 -13.18 20.14
C VAL A 146 5.16 -11.81 19.60
N ASP A 147 6.39 -11.40 19.91
CA ASP A 147 6.97 -10.15 19.37
C ASP A 147 7.60 -10.34 17.99
N GLY A 148 7.83 -11.59 17.57
CA GLY A 148 8.26 -11.99 16.23
C GLY A 148 7.15 -12.04 15.19
N GLU A 149 5.90 -11.78 15.57
CA GLU A 149 4.79 -11.72 14.62
C GLU A 149 4.86 -10.44 13.78
N MET A 150 4.79 -10.61 12.46
CA MET A 150 4.79 -9.51 11.51
C MET A 150 3.37 -9.30 10.97
N ALA A 151 2.77 -8.16 11.30
CA ALA A 151 1.48 -7.79 10.72
C ALA A 151 1.69 -7.25 9.31
N TYR A 152 0.74 -7.49 8.42
CA TYR A 152 0.73 -6.93 7.09
C TYR A 152 -0.68 -6.51 6.64
N MET A 153 -0.72 -5.56 5.71
CA MET A 153 -1.89 -5.21 4.91
C MET A 153 -1.43 -5.01 3.48
N ARG A 154 -2.01 -5.77 2.56
CA ARG A 154 -1.80 -5.65 1.12
C ARG A 154 -3.09 -5.21 0.46
N ALA A 155 -3.00 -4.23 -0.42
CA ALA A 155 -4.13 -3.77 -1.21
C ALA A 155 -3.67 -3.30 -2.59
N HIS A 156 -4.64 -3.17 -3.49
CA HIS A 156 -4.42 -2.42 -4.71
C HIS A 156 -4.62 -0.93 -4.44
N PHE A 157 -3.83 -0.11 -5.11
CA PHE A 157 -3.97 1.33 -5.06
C PHE A 157 -4.20 1.87 -6.47
N GLU A 158 -5.09 2.83 -6.59
CA GLU A 158 -5.10 3.74 -7.71
C GLU A 158 -4.01 4.79 -7.48
N ARG A 159 -2.97 4.71 -8.30
CA ARG A 159 -1.87 5.68 -8.35
C ARG A 159 -2.25 6.80 -9.30
N VAL A 160 -2.29 8.02 -8.81
CA VAL A 160 -2.60 9.23 -9.59
C VAL A 160 -1.37 10.14 -9.57
N VAL A 161 -0.76 10.35 -10.74
CA VAL A 161 0.34 11.31 -10.89
C VAL A 161 -0.25 12.68 -11.20
N GLY A 162 -0.22 13.59 -10.23
CA GLY A 162 -0.72 14.95 -10.39
C GLY A 162 0.26 15.85 -11.14
N SER A 163 1.55 15.75 -10.82
CA SER A 163 2.63 16.48 -11.49
C SER A 163 4.00 15.84 -11.21
N LYS A 164 5.09 16.47 -11.67
CA LYS A 164 6.47 16.07 -11.28
C LYS A 164 6.70 16.12 -9.75
N ASP A 165 5.89 16.88 -9.03
CA ASP A 165 6.03 17.19 -7.62
C ASP A 165 4.89 16.60 -6.77
N SER A 166 3.95 15.85 -7.37
CA SER A 166 2.83 15.28 -6.60
C SER A 166 2.36 13.95 -7.17
N GLU A 167 2.26 12.96 -6.30
CA GLU A 167 1.73 11.64 -6.58
C GLU A 167 0.88 11.13 -5.41
N SER A 168 -0.30 10.60 -5.71
CA SER A 168 -1.27 10.13 -4.72
C SER A 168 -1.59 8.67 -4.95
N LEU A 169 -1.71 7.91 -3.86
CA LEU A 169 -2.10 6.51 -3.85
C LEU A 169 -3.39 6.37 -3.05
N TYR A 170 -4.48 5.99 -3.71
CA TYR A 170 -5.78 5.75 -3.08
C TYR A 170 -6.04 4.26 -2.99
N MET A 171 -6.24 3.74 -1.78
CA MET A 171 -6.50 2.32 -1.61
C MET A 171 -7.84 1.94 -2.24
N LEU A 172 -7.82 0.92 -3.09
CA LEU A 172 -9.03 0.35 -3.68
C LEU A 172 -9.61 -0.67 -2.71
N SER A 173 -10.85 -0.45 -2.27
CA SER A 173 -11.58 -1.41 -1.45
C SER A 173 -12.24 -2.48 -2.34
N PRO A 174 -12.11 -3.78 -2.03
CA PRO A 174 -12.75 -4.83 -2.81
C PRO A 174 -14.28 -4.79 -2.71
N ASP A 175 -14.81 -4.30 -1.59
CA ASP A 175 -16.26 -4.30 -1.28
C ASP A 175 -16.93 -2.92 -1.47
N GLY A 176 -16.28 -2.00 -2.19
CA GLY A 176 -16.82 -0.69 -2.57
C GLY A 176 -16.92 0.34 -1.43
N HIS A 177 -17.32 -0.03 -0.21
CA HIS A 177 -17.57 0.96 0.87
C HIS A 177 -17.35 0.47 2.32
N ASN A 178 -16.90 -0.77 2.55
CA ASN A 178 -16.84 -1.39 3.90
C ASN A 178 -15.42 -1.61 4.47
N GLY A 179 -14.41 -0.96 3.89
CA GLY A 179 -13.01 -1.05 4.35
C GLY A 179 -12.48 0.27 4.91
N PRO A 180 -11.33 0.27 5.59
CA PRO A 180 -10.67 1.51 5.98
C PRO A 180 -10.33 2.33 4.74
N ASP A 181 -10.47 3.66 4.79
CA ASP A 181 -9.99 4.54 3.74
C ASP A 181 -8.53 4.88 4.01
N LEU A 182 -7.63 4.40 3.15
CA LEU A 182 -6.20 4.69 3.21
C LEU A 182 -5.79 5.48 1.96
N SER A 183 -5.22 6.65 2.19
CA SER A 183 -4.59 7.47 1.14
C SER A 183 -3.16 7.81 1.52
N ILE A 184 -2.23 7.69 0.57
CA ILE A 184 -0.82 8.04 0.75
C ILE A 184 -0.43 9.07 -0.31
N PHE A 185 0.14 10.19 0.12
CA PHE A 185 0.52 11.31 -0.73
C PHE A 185 2.03 11.50 -0.68
N PHE A 186 2.68 11.57 -1.84
CA PHE A 186 4.03 12.07 -1.98
C PHE A 186 3.93 13.48 -2.56
N VAL A 187 4.55 14.46 -1.90
CA VAL A 187 4.47 15.86 -2.31
C VAL A 187 5.83 16.52 -2.18
N ARG A 188 6.21 17.31 -3.19
CA ARG A 188 7.36 18.21 -3.14
C ARG A 188 6.85 19.66 -3.07
N ILE A 189 7.13 20.32 -1.95
CA ILE A 189 6.67 21.68 -1.62
C ILE A 189 7.75 22.73 -1.90
#